data_AF-A0A7R8VPY5-F1
#
_entry.id   AF-A0A7R8VPY5-F1
#
_cell.length_a   1.000
_cell.length_b   1.000
_cell.length_c   1.000
_cell.angle_alpha   90.00
_cell.angle_beta   90.00
_cell.angle_gamma   90.00
#
_symmetry.space_group_name_H-M   'P 1'
#
loop_
_entity.id
_entity.type
_entity.pdbx_description
1 polymer ?
#
loop_
_entity_poly.entity_id
_entity_poly.type
_entity_poly.pdbx_seq_one_letter_code
_entity_poly.pdbx_strand_id
1 'polypeptide(L)'
;MNKLLEASMSIRYIRRMVQWNGTRSKVLDVLGLQLLSTILKIMLSVAYIEALTQALVLHYSRISMMLERSTDPDTLSNRVVHVSVQLFSNESLAFRMAENLNLLHVMVISLKYMMGKILIQNTLHGFLLYYRNTRCRDILLSHRDMLLGHPPVPPQHVAGTSSCPTTTCCWDILLSHCDTCCWVLPANLFPTPTPTPTPKTSETDADKNFHYVVDCGRQVMKEHCYWPLVSDLNNVLSHRPVAVKFMSDDNLLEMWFTFLAMFQGMNVNQREMTQHVEFEPNTYYAAFSAELEASAYPMWALVSHLTDSSSIDLTKRVLTSCLIALQDWLDAINFTHPHMVRPT
;
A
#
# COMPACT_ATOMS: atom_id res chain seq x y z
N MET A 1 -12.52 25.64 -17.39
CA MET A 1 -12.07 27.00 -17.76
C MET A 1 -10.60 27.28 -17.41
N ASN A 2 -10.06 26.75 -16.31
CA ASN A 2 -8.64 26.99 -15.91
C ASN A 2 -7.57 26.30 -16.79
N LYS A 3 -7.84 25.11 -17.37
CA LYS A 3 -6.87 24.44 -18.28
C LYS A 3 -6.62 25.18 -19.61
N LEU A 4 -7.57 26.02 -20.05
CA LEU A 4 -7.42 26.86 -21.25
C LEU A 4 -6.61 28.14 -20.96
N LEU A 5 -6.62 28.61 -19.71
CA LEU A 5 -5.87 29.79 -19.27
C LEU A 5 -4.37 29.49 -19.10
N GLU A 6 -4.00 28.32 -18.56
CA GLU A 6 -2.59 27.89 -18.47
C GLU A 6 -1.97 27.63 -19.85
N ALA A 7 -2.74 27.07 -20.79
CA ALA A 7 -2.33 26.93 -22.18
C ALA A 7 -2.11 28.31 -22.83
N SER A 8 -2.94 29.31 -22.52
CA SER A 8 -2.80 30.67 -23.05
C SER A 8 -1.57 31.42 -22.51
N MET A 9 -1.17 31.17 -21.26
CA MET A 9 0.04 31.75 -20.67
C MET A 9 1.31 31.13 -21.27
N SER A 10 1.30 29.81 -21.51
CA SER A 10 2.39 29.10 -22.18
C SER A 10 2.56 29.58 -23.63
N ILE A 11 1.46 29.81 -24.35
CA ILE A 11 1.47 30.35 -25.71
C ILE A 11 2.00 31.79 -25.75
N ARG A 12 1.67 32.63 -24.77
CA ARG A 12 2.22 34.01 -24.66
C ARG A 12 3.73 34.01 -24.36
N TYR A 13 4.19 33.09 -23.52
CA TYR A 13 5.61 32.96 -23.19
C TYR A 13 6.43 32.50 -24.40
N ILE A 14 5.91 31.54 -25.16
CA ILE A 14 6.47 31.08 -26.43
C ILE A 14 6.48 32.20 -27.48
N ARG A 15 5.41 33.01 -27.58
CA ARG A 15 5.37 34.19 -28.48
C ARG A 15 6.41 35.26 -28.14
N ARG A 16 6.75 35.44 -26.86
CA ARG A 16 7.79 36.39 -26.42
C ARG A 16 9.21 35.89 -26.71
N MET A 17 9.45 34.58 -26.67
CA MET A 17 10.75 34.02 -27.07
C MET A 17 11.01 34.13 -28.59
N VAL A 18 9.96 34.02 -29.41
CA VAL A 18 10.02 34.12 -30.88
C VAL A 18 10.32 35.55 -31.39
N GLN A 19 10.18 36.59 -30.55
CA GLN A 19 10.55 37.96 -30.92
C GLN A 19 12.04 38.29 -30.70
N TRP A 20 12.82 37.38 -30.13
CA TRP A 20 14.24 37.61 -29.85
C TRP A 20 15.12 37.04 -30.97
N ASN A 21 15.75 37.97 -31.72
CA ASN A 21 16.81 37.82 -32.72
C ASN A 21 16.42 37.61 -34.19
N GLY A 22 16.59 38.71 -34.92
CA GLY A 22 16.44 38.81 -36.35
C GLY A 22 17.31 37.83 -37.15
N THR A 23 16.68 37.33 -38.21
CA THR A 23 17.28 36.91 -39.48
C THR A 23 18.01 35.56 -39.56
N ARG A 24 18.36 34.89 -38.45
CA ARG A 24 18.77 33.45 -38.45
C ARG A 24 17.70 32.48 -37.90
N SER A 25 16.65 33.00 -37.28
CA SER A 25 15.71 32.25 -36.43
C SER A 25 14.68 31.39 -37.18
N LYS A 26 14.19 31.83 -38.35
CA LYS A 26 12.99 31.20 -38.97
C LYS A 26 13.14 29.72 -39.34
N VAL A 27 14.33 29.26 -39.74
CA VAL A 27 14.56 27.85 -40.09
C VAL A 27 14.74 26.99 -38.84
N LEU A 28 15.43 27.50 -37.82
CA LEU A 28 15.58 26.83 -36.51
C LEU A 28 14.26 26.81 -35.73
N ASP A 29 13.42 27.82 -35.88
CA ASP A 29 12.07 27.87 -35.29
C ASP A 29 11.13 26.87 -35.96
N VAL A 30 11.17 26.74 -37.29
CA VAL A 30 10.37 25.74 -38.02
C VAL A 30 10.85 24.32 -37.72
N LEU A 31 12.17 24.09 -37.71
CA LEU A 31 12.75 22.80 -37.34
C LEU A 31 12.50 22.47 -35.85
N GLY A 32 12.58 23.47 -34.96
CA GLY A 32 12.30 23.33 -33.53
C GLY A 32 10.82 23.04 -33.26
N LEU A 33 9.90 23.71 -33.95
CA LEU A 33 8.46 23.44 -33.86
C LEU A 33 8.09 22.10 -34.52
N GLN A 34 8.76 21.70 -35.60
CA GLN A 34 8.58 20.39 -36.20
C GLN A 34 9.14 19.28 -35.31
N LEU A 35 10.30 19.48 -34.69
CA LEU A 35 10.90 18.54 -33.74
C LEU A 35 10.02 18.42 -32.50
N LEU A 36 9.57 19.53 -31.93
CA LEU A 36 8.65 19.56 -30.80
C LEU A 36 7.30 18.91 -31.16
N SER A 37 6.75 19.22 -32.34
CA SER A 37 5.53 18.59 -32.86
C SER A 37 5.73 17.08 -33.08
N THR A 38 6.90 16.66 -33.54
CA THR A 38 7.24 15.25 -33.78
C THR A 38 7.44 14.52 -32.47
N ILE A 39 8.14 15.11 -31.51
CA ILE A 39 8.29 14.59 -30.15
C ILE A 39 6.92 14.49 -29.49
N LEU A 40 6.07 15.52 -29.58
CA LEU A 40 4.70 15.48 -29.07
C LEU A 40 3.87 14.39 -29.78
N LYS A 41 3.96 14.25 -31.10
CA LYS A 41 3.28 13.17 -31.85
C LYS A 41 3.80 11.78 -31.47
N ILE A 42 5.09 11.63 -31.20
CA ILE A 42 5.69 10.38 -30.71
C ILE A 42 5.19 10.11 -29.29
N MET A 43 5.29 11.08 -28.37
CA MET A 43 4.77 10.98 -26.99
C MET A 43 3.27 10.67 -26.93
N LEU A 44 2.50 11.17 -27.91
CA LEU A 44 1.06 10.96 -28.03
C LEU A 44 0.71 9.72 -28.89
N SER A 45 1.70 9.02 -29.45
CA SER A 45 1.44 7.81 -30.22
C SER A 45 1.22 6.62 -29.29
N VAL A 46 0.15 5.86 -29.56
CA VAL A 46 -0.19 4.65 -28.79
C VAL A 46 0.96 3.65 -28.83
N ALA A 47 1.64 3.52 -29.98
CA ALA A 47 2.78 2.62 -30.15
C ALA A 47 3.99 3.00 -29.28
N TYR A 48 4.29 4.30 -29.14
CA TYR A 48 5.36 4.74 -28.25
C TYR A 48 5.00 4.52 -26.79
N ILE A 49 3.78 4.88 -26.38
CA ILE A 49 3.31 4.68 -24.99
C ILE A 49 3.41 3.18 -24.65
N GLU A 50 2.96 2.31 -25.54
CA GLU A 50 3.03 0.86 -25.33
C GLU A 50 4.48 0.36 -25.25
N ALA A 51 5.35 0.76 -26.18
CA ALA A 51 6.76 0.38 -26.16
C ALA A 51 7.51 0.91 -24.91
N LEU A 52 7.22 2.14 -24.50
CA LEU A 52 7.78 2.74 -23.28
C LEU A 52 7.30 2.01 -22.03
N THR A 53 6.02 1.66 -21.94
CA THR A 53 5.50 0.88 -20.83
C THR A 53 6.14 -0.51 -20.81
N GLN A 54 6.26 -1.20 -21.94
CA GLN A 54 6.96 -2.49 -22.01
C GLN A 54 8.41 -2.37 -21.52
N ALA A 55 9.13 -1.35 -21.97
CA ALA A 55 10.50 -1.08 -21.53
C ALA A 55 10.56 -0.84 -20.01
N LEU A 56 9.62 -0.07 -19.45
CA LEU A 56 9.51 0.16 -18.01
C LEU A 56 9.31 -1.14 -17.24
N VAL A 57 8.37 -2.00 -17.68
CA VAL A 57 8.11 -3.32 -17.05
C VAL A 57 9.35 -4.21 -17.09
N LEU A 58 10.04 -4.29 -18.23
CA LEU A 58 11.25 -5.10 -18.37
C LEU A 58 12.43 -4.60 -17.49
N HIS A 59 12.40 -3.32 -17.09
CA HIS A 59 13.46 -2.70 -16.29
C HIS A 59 13.06 -2.47 -14.83
N TYR A 60 11.90 -2.94 -14.39
CA TYR A 60 11.39 -2.68 -13.04
C TYR A 60 12.33 -3.12 -11.92
N SER A 61 12.99 -4.27 -12.09
CA SER A 61 14.00 -4.76 -11.15
C SER A 61 15.22 -3.84 -11.06
N ARG A 62 15.66 -3.27 -12.19
CA ARG A 62 16.74 -2.28 -12.23
C ARG A 62 16.32 -0.97 -11.60
N ILE A 63 15.08 -0.53 -11.82
CA ILE A 63 14.51 0.67 -11.18
C ILE A 63 14.49 0.50 -9.66
N SER A 64 14.04 -0.64 -9.15
CA SER A 64 14.10 -1.00 -7.73
C SER A 64 15.52 -0.86 -7.17
N MET A 65 16.52 -1.45 -7.84
CA MET A 65 17.93 -1.34 -7.44
C MET A 65 18.48 0.09 -7.51
N MET A 66 18.05 0.89 -8.47
CA MET A 66 18.47 2.29 -8.62
C MET A 66 17.90 3.16 -7.51
N LEU A 67 16.63 2.97 -7.15
CA LEU A 67 15.98 3.67 -6.04
C LEU A 67 16.64 3.33 -4.70
N GLU A 68 16.95 2.06 -4.48
CA GLU A 68 17.62 1.58 -3.26
C GLU A 68 19.01 2.19 -3.06
N ARG A 69 19.75 2.40 -4.15
CA ARG A 69 21.16 2.86 -4.12
C ARG A 69 21.31 4.37 -4.38
N SER A 70 20.20 5.08 -4.58
CA SER A 70 20.25 6.49 -4.93
C SER A 70 20.79 7.32 -3.77
N THR A 71 21.67 8.27 -4.09
CA THR A 71 22.10 9.32 -3.15
C THR A 71 21.12 10.49 -3.09
N ASP A 72 20.12 10.49 -3.98
CA ASP A 72 19.03 11.47 -4.04
C ASP A 72 17.71 10.71 -4.35
N PRO A 73 17.16 9.94 -3.39
CA PRO A 73 15.97 9.14 -3.65
C PRO A 73 14.73 9.97 -3.93
N ASP A 74 14.55 11.12 -3.29
CA ASP A 74 13.36 11.97 -3.49
C ASP A 74 13.21 12.40 -4.95
N THR A 75 14.27 12.93 -5.56
CA THR A 75 14.23 13.39 -6.95
C THR A 75 14.02 12.21 -7.91
N LEU A 76 14.69 11.08 -7.67
CA LEU A 76 14.55 9.89 -8.51
C LEU A 76 13.15 9.29 -8.41
N SER A 77 12.62 9.14 -7.19
CA SER A 77 11.28 8.64 -6.89
C SER A 77 10.21 9.47 -7.59
N ASN A 78 10.28 10.79 -7.48
CA ASN A 78 9.34 11.69 -8.14
C ASN A 78 9.35 11.52 -9.67
N ARG A 79 10.54 11.39 -10.28
CA ARG A 79 10.66 11.18 -11.74
C ARG A 79 10.07 9.85 -12.18
N VAL A 80 10.34 8.77 -11.43
CA VAL A 80 9.79 7.45 -11.73
C VAL A 80 8.26 7.52 -11.67
N VAL A 81 7.69 8.01 -10.57
CA VAL A 81 6.24 8.10 -10.37
C VAL A 81 5.57 8.98 -11.40
N HIS A 82 6.16 10.13 -11.76
CA HIS A 82 5.57 11.00 -12.79
C HIS A 82 5.47 10.34 -14.15
N VAL A 83 6.38 9.44 -14.50
CA VAL A 83 6.31 8.68 -15.75
C VAL A 83 5.31 7.53 -15.61
N SER A 84 5.48 6.70 -14.58
CA SER A 84 4.71 5.47 -14.42
C SER A 84 3.23 5.71 -14.13
N VAL A 85 2.87 6.75 -13.37
CA VAL A 85 1.46 7.09 -13.09
C VAL A 85 0.70 7.41 -14.38
N GLN A 86 1.36 8.07 -15.34
CA GLN A 86 0.76 8.40 -16.63
C GLN A 86 0.55 7.14 -17.48
N LEU A 87 1.52 6.23 -17.46
CA LEU A 87 1.46 4.98 -18.24
C LEU A 87 0.43 4.00 -17.69
N PHE A 88 0.41 3.77 -16.36
CA PHE A 88 -0.46 2.78 -15.72
C PHE A 88 -1.88 3.29 -15.42
N SER A 89 -2.16 4.58 -15.64
CA SER A 89 -3.52 5.12 -15.56
C SER A 89 -4.49 4.53 -16.60
N ASN A 90 -3.97 3.97 -17.70
CA ASN A 90 -4.76 3.34 -18.74
C ASN A 90 -5.02 1.85 -18.42
N GLU A 91 -6.25 1.52 -18.03
CA GLU A 91 -6.68 0.15 -17.68
C GLU A 91 -6.30 -0.88 -18.75
N SER A 92 -6.62 -0.62 -20.02
CA SER A 92 -6.38 -1.57 -21.10
C SER A 92 -4.89 -1.84 -21.32
N LEU A 93 -4.06 -0.81 -21.17
CA LEU A 93 -2.61 -0.97 -21.25
C LEU A 93 -2.06 -1.72 -20.03
N ALA A 94 -2.47 -1.35 -18.81
CA ALA A 94 -2.06 -2.01 -17.58
C ALA A 94 -2.43 -3.50 -17.59
N PHE A 95 -3.64 -3.83 -18.03
CA PHE A 95 -4.10 -5.21 -18.18
C PHE A 95 -3.26 -5.98 -19.22
N ARG A 96 -2.99 -5.40 -20.40
CA ARG A 96 -2.09 -6.03 -21.39
C ARG A 96 -0.69 -6.28 -20.84
N MET A 97 -0.13 -5.36 -20.05
CA MET A 97 1.18 -5.56 -19.42
C MET A 97 1.14 -6.65 -18.35
N ALA A 98 0.05 -6.75 -17.60
CA ALA A 98 -0.16 -7.83 -16.63
C ALA A 98 -0.28 -9.20 -17.33
N GLU A 99 -0.89 -9.28 -18.51
CA GLU A 99 -1.00 -10.52 -19.28
C GLU A 99 0.29 -10.90 -20.01
N ASN A 100 0.88 -9.96 -20.75
CA ASN A 100 1.95 -10.29 -21.70
C ASN A 100 3.35 -10.26 -21.07
N LEU A 101 3.53 -9.47 -20.00
CA LEU A 101 4.84 -9.25 -19.37
C LEU A 101 4.84 -9.58 -17.87
N ASN A 102 3.78 -10.21 -17.36
CA ASN A 102 3.63 -10.57 -15.94
C ASN A 102 3.84 -9.37 -15.00
N LEU A 103 3.35 -8.18 -15.37
CA LEU A 103 3.57 -6.92 -14.63
C LEU A 103 3.40 -7.07 -13.12
N LEU A 104 2.32 -7.72 -12.68
CA LEU A 104 2.01 -7.89 -11.27
C LEU A 104 3.09 -8.69 -10.53
N HIS A 105 3.59 -9.78 -11.14
CA HIS A 105 4.68 -10.57 -10.56
C HIS A 105 5.96 -9.75 -10.50
N VAL A 106 6.28 -9.04 -11.58
CA VAL A 106 7.46 -8.19 -11.66
C VAL A 106 7.45 -7.12 -10.57
N MET A 107 6.32 -6.46 -10.33
CA MET A 107 6.15 -5.47 -9.26
C MET A 107 6.34 -6.09 -7.86
N VAL A 108 5.62 -7.17 -7.56
CA VAL A 108 5.68 -7.83 -6.24
C VAL A 108 7.08 -8.40 -5.96
N ILE A 109 7.71 -9.05 -6.94
CA ILE A 109 9.08 -9.57 -6.82
C ILE A 109 10.07 -8.43 -6.58
N SER A 110 9.92 -7.30 -7.27
CA SER A 110 10.82 -6.15 -7.12
C SER A 110 10.72 -5.50 -5.74
N LEU A 111 9.49 -5.40 -5.19
CA LEU A 111 9.23 -4.94 -3.83
C LEU A 111 9.78 -5.93 -2.79
N LYS A 112 9.47 -7.22 -2.95
CA LYS A 112 9.96 -8.29 -2.06
C LYS A 112 11.47 -8.37 -2.03
N TYR A 113 12.13 -8.20 -3.18
CA TYR A 113 13.59 -8.15 -3.25
C TYR A 113 14.16 -6.95 -2.49
N MET A 114 13.58 -5.76 -2.67
CA MET A 114 14.01 -4.54 -1.98
C MET A 114 13.92 -4.71 -0.45
N MET A 115 12.79 -5.21 0.05
CA MET A 115 12.57 -5.43 1.49
C MET A 115 13.38 -6.59 2.05
N GLY A 116 13.54 -7.67 1.27
CA GLY A 116 14.29 -8.85 1.68
C GLY A 116 15.75 -8.57 2.04
N LYS A 117 16.34 -7.50 1.51
CA LYS A 117 17.74 -7.10 1.78
C LYS A 117 17.94 -6.41 3.13
N ILE A 118 16.86 -5.94 3.75
CA ILE A 118 16.90 -5.16 4.98
C ILE A 118 16.21 -5.89 6.14
N LEU A 119 16.04 -7.21 6.03
CA LEU A 119 15.43 -8.00 7.09
C LEU A 119 16.35 -8.12 8.30
N ILE A 120 15.77 -7.92 9.48
CA ILE A 120 16.36 -8.15 10.80
C ILE A 120 15.48 -9.11 11.58
N GLN A 121 16.08 -9.83 12.53
CA GLN A 121 15.33 -10.75 13.39
C GLN A 121 14.30 -9.96 14.19
N ASN A 122 13.07 -10.46 14.22
CA ASN A 122 12.00 -9.85 14.97
C ASN A 122 12.25 -9.99 16.48
N THR A 123 12.03 -8.89 17.20
CA THR A 123 12.21 -8.82 18.66
C THR A 123 10.87 -8.80 19.40
N LEU A 124 9.78 -9.30 18.80
CA LEU A 124 8.51 -9.44 19.51
C LEU A 124 8.62 -10.55 20.56
N HIS A 125 8.43 -10.19 21.83
CA HIS A 125 8.43 -11.09 22.99
C HIS A 125 7.09 -10.93 23.72
N GLY A 126 6.23 -11.95 23.69
CA GLY A 126 4.97 -11.98 24.44
C GLY A 126 3.91 -10.97 23.97
N PHE A 127 2.64 -11.33 24.15
CA PHE A 127 1.49 -10.56 23.66
C PHE A 127 1.12 -9.33 24.52
N LEU A 128 2.01 -8.89 25.43
CA LEU A 128 1.77 -7.68 26.24
C LEU A 128 1.88 -6.37 25.43
N LEU A 129 2.08 -6.48 24.13
CA LEU A 129 2.10 -5.36 23.19
C LEU A 129 0.78 -5.38 22.44
N TYR A 130 0.02 -4.28 22.55
CA TYR A 130 -1.28 -4.08 21.92
C TYR A 130 -1.14 -4.18 20.40
N TYR A 131 -1.30 -5.39 19.87
CA TYR A 131 -1.13 -5.68 18.46
C TYR A 131 -2.46 -5.45 17.73
N ARG A 132 -2.60 -4.34 17.00
CA ARG A 132 -3.73 -4.15 16.09
C ARG A 132 -3.45 -4.88 14.78
N ASN A 133 -4.00 -6.08 14.62
CA ASN A 133 -4.15 -6.66 13.30
C ASN A 133 -5.30 -5.94 12.57
N THR A 134 -5.01 -4.77 12.01
CA THR A 134 -5.95 -3.96 11.21
C THR A 134 -6.33 -4.68 9.91
N ARG A 135 -5.38 -5.40 9.30
CA ARG A 135 -5.48 -5.95 7.93
C ARG A 135 -6.60 -7.00 7.76
N CYS A 136 -6.58 -8.11 8.49
CA CYS A 136 -7.64 -9.13 8.31
C CYS A 136 -8.98 -8.67 8.96
N ARG A 137 -8.93 -7.83 10.03
CA ARG A 137 -10.14 -7.32 10.68
C ARG A 137 -10.95 -6.42 9.74
N ASP A 138 -10.30 -5.47 9.08
CA ASP A 138 -10.99 -4.50 8.23
C ASP A 138 -11.57 -5.16 6.97
N ILE A 139 -10.91 -6.19 6.43
CA ILE A 139 -11.42 -7.02 5.33
C ILE A 139 -12.65 -7.81 5.77
N LEU A 140 -12.59 -8.48 6.92
CA LEU A 140 -13.72 -9.25 7.46
C LEU A 140 -14.92 -8.36 7.79
N LEU A 141 -14.69 -7.16 8.32
CA LEU A 141 -15.75 -6.21 8.65
C LEU A 141 -16.39 -5.63 7.38
N SER A 142 -15.60 -5.26 6.37
CA SER A 142 -16.12 -4.69 5.11
C SER A 142 -16.90 -5.70 4.26
N HIS A 143 -16.61 -7.00 4.39
CA HIS A 143 -17.19 -8.06 3.53
C HIS A 143 -18.13 -9.02 4.28
N ARG A 144 -18.44 -8.73 5.54
CA ARG A 144 -19.23 -9.60 6.43
C ARG A 144 -20.54 -10.06 5.81
N ASP A 145 -21.33 -9.14 5.26
CA ASP A 145 -22.69 -9.45 4.79
C ASP A 145 -22.67 -10.36 3.57
N MET A 146 -21.71 -10.16 2.66
CA MET A 146 -21.47 -11.05 1.53
C MET A 146 -21.04 -12.45 1.99
N LEU A 147 -20.15 -12.54 2.99
CA LEU A 147 -19.65 -13.82 3.51
C LEU A 147 -20.72 -14.62 4.27
N LEU A 148 -21.65 -13.93 4.93
CA LEU A 148 -22.74 -14.54 5.69
C LEU A 148 -24.00 -14.81 4.83
N GLY A 149 -23.97 -14.46 3.54
CA GLY A 149 -25.10 -14.65 2.62
C GLY A 149 -26.32 -13.79 2.96
N HIS A 150 -26.11 -12.68 3.68
CA HIS A 150 -27.17 -11.74 3.97
C HIS A 150 -27.40 -10.81 2.77
N PRO A 151 -28.65 -10.46 2.42
CA PRO A 151 -28.92 -9.51 1.35
C PRO A 151 -28.28 -8.15 1.68
N PRO A 152 -27.74 -7.42 0.69
CA PRO A 152 -27.16 -6.10 0.92
C PRO A 152 -28.20 -5.19 1.55
N VAL A 153 -27.94 -4.73 2.77
CA VAL A 153 -28.82 -3.80 3.47
C VAL A 153 -28.73 -2.47 2.73
N PRO A 154 -29.82 -1.95 2.13
CA PRO A 154 -29.78 -0.61 1.52
C PRO A 154 -29.44 0.42 2.59
N PRO A 155 -28.76 1.53 2.23
CA PRO A 155 -28.37 2.56 3.20
C PRO A 155 -29.63 3.23 3.76
N GLN A 156 -30.20 2.66 4.81
CA GLN A 156 -31.30 3.24 5.58
C GLN A 156 -30.69 3.96 6.76
N HIS A 157 -31.06 5.24 6.87
CA HIS A 157 -30.71 6.21 7.90
C HIS A 157 -30.15 5.61 9.20
N VAL A 158 -28.84 5.75 9.38
CA VAL A 158 -28.24 5.87 10.71
C VAL A 158 -28.76 7.20 11.28
N ALA A 159 -29.93 7.15 11.90
CA ALA A 159 -30.45 8.24 12.69
C ALA A 159 -29.60 8.34 13.95
N GLY A 160 -28.89 9.47 14.10
CA GLY A 160 -28.32 9.87 15.39
C GLY A 160 -26.81 10.10 15.45
N THR A 161 -26.22 10.83 14.50
CA THR A 161 -25.06 11.68 14.83
C THR A 161 -25.20 12.99 14.07
N SER A 162 -25.29 14.09 14.82
CA SER A 162 -25.31 15.45 14.33
C SER A 162 -24.19 15.72 13.33
N SER A 163 -24.57 16.37 12.23
CA SER A 163 -23.74 16.87 11.14
C SER A 163 -22.47 17.59 11.59
N CYS A 164 -21.30 17.06 11.22
CA CYS A 164 -20.05 17.82 11.16
C CYS A 164 -19.82 18.29 9.71
N PRO A 165 -19.65 19.60 9.43
CA PRO A 165 -19.65 20.16 8.08
C PRO A 165 -18.26 20.16 7.40
N THR A 166 -17.48 19.08 7.53
CA THR A 166 -16.21 18.89 6.81
C THR A 166 -16.01 17.42 6.42
N THR A 167 -16.77 16.96 5.42
CA THR A 167 -16.79 15.56 4.96
C THR A 167 -15.56 15.10 4.15
N THR A 168 -14.47 15.86 4.13
CA THR A 168 -13.25 15.51 3.37
C THR A 168 -11.97 15.37 4.21
N CYS A 169 -11.99 15.69 5.51
CA CYS A 169 -10.81 15.57 6.39
C CYS A 169 -10.95 14.54 7.52
N CYS A 170 -12.14 14.01 7.79
CA CYS A 170 -12.37 13.19 9.00
C CYS A 170 -12.02 11.70 8.86
N TRP A 171 -11.86 11.16 7.65
CA TRP A 171 -11.41 9.77 7.49
C TRP A 171 -9.90 9.61 7.74
N ASP A 172 -9.11 10.64 7.45
CA ASP A 172 -7.65 10.64 7.66
C ASP A 172 -7.24 10.77 9.15
N ILE A 173 -8.15 11.27 10.00
CA ILE A 173 -7.87 11.51 11.44
C ILE A 173 -8.40 10.36 12.32
N LEU A 174 -9.35 9.55 11.84
CA LEU A 174 -9.95 8.44 12.62
C LEU A 174 -9.00 7.27 12.89
N LEU A 175 -7.86 7.20 12.18
CA LEU A 175 -6.76 6.28 12.50
C LEU A 175 -5.79 6.84 13.56
N SER A 176 -5.82 8.15 13.85
CA SER A 176 -4.82 8.78 14.73
C SER A 176 -5.25 8.90 16.21
N HIS A 177 -6.55 8.86 16.54
CA HIS A 177 -7.01 9.09 17.92
C HIS A 177 -8.29 8.30 18.26
N CYS A 178 -8.23 6.97 18.32
CA CYS A 178 -9.34 6.19 18.88
C CYS A 178 -8.85 5.13 19.89
N ASP A 179 -8.58 5.57 21.12
CA ASP A 179 -8.68 4.75 22.32
C ASP A 179 -10.15 4.38 22.64
N THR A 180 -11.12 5.07 22.03
CA THR A 180 -12.56 4.92 22.26
C THR A 180 -13.25 3.87 21.40
N CYS A 181 -12.61 3.35 20.35
CA CYS A 181 -13.23 2.40 19.40
C CYS A 181 -13.10 0.93 19.85
N CYS A 182 -12.49 0.68 21.02
CA CYS A 182 -12.51 -0.62 21.68
C CYS A 182 -13.90 -1.01 22.25
N TRP A 183 -14.92 -0.15 22.15
CA TRP A 183 -16.21 -0.32 22.82
C TRP A 183 -17.44 -0.48 21.91
N VAL A 184 -17.29 -0.99 20.69
CA VAL A 184 -18.46 -1.34 19.85
C VAL A 184 -18.52 -2.85 19.57
N LEU A 185 -18.58 -3.62 20.64
CA LEU A 185 -19.32 -4.88 20.68
C LEU A 185 -20.31 -4.77 21.84
N PRO A 186 -21.58 -5.19 21.69
CA PRO A 186 -22.53 -5.14 22.79
C PRO A 186 -21.98 -5.93 23.98
N ALA A 187 -21.97 -5.29 25.15
CA ALA A 187 -21.44 -5.79 26.43
C ALA A 187 -22.05 -7.12 26.92
N ASN A 188 -22.99 -7.70 26.18
CA ASN A 188 -23.70 -8.93 26.54
C ASN A 188 -22.98 -10.20 26.02
N LEU A 189 -21.83 -10.07 25.34
CA LEU A 189 -21.02 -11.19 24.86
C LEU A 189 -19.73 -11.44 25.66
N PHE A 190 -19.46 -10.63 26.69
CA PHE A 190 -18.33 -10.84 27.59
C PHE A 190 -18.81 -10.85 29.05
N PRO A 191 -18.55 -11.91 29.83
CA PRO A 191 -18.86 -11.91 31.26
C PRO A 191 -18.06 -10.81 31.96
N THR A 192 -18.70 -10.13 32.91
CA THR A 192 -18.10 -9.09 33.74
C THR A 192 -16.86 -9.62 34.48
N PRO A 193 -15.76 -8.86 34.58
CA PRO A 193 -14.54 -9.33 35.23
C PRO A 193 -14.75 -9.35 36.75
N THR A 194 -14.86 -10.54 37.32
CA THR A 194 -14.58 -10.79 38.74
C THR A 194 -13.06 -10.71 38.98
N PRO A 195 -12.62 -10.20 40.16
CA PRO A 195 -11.20 -10.12 40.48
C PRO A 195 -10.68 -11.53 40.77
N THR A 196 -10.04 -12.14 39.78
CA THR A 196 -9.36 -13.44 39.89
C THR A 196 -7.95 -13.30 39.28
N PRO A 197 -6.98 -14.11 39.73
CA PRO A 197 -5.56 -13.77 39.74
C PRO A 197 -5.01 -13.57 38.33
N THR A 198 -4.02 -12.68 38.23
CA THR A 198 -3.21 -12.37 37.05
C THR A 198 -3.07 -13.57 36.10
N PRO A 199 -3.48 -13.47 34.82
CA PRO A 199 -3.30 -14.56 33.88
C PRO A 199 -1.81 -14.84 33.76
N LYS A 200 -1.42 -16.10 34.03
CA LYS A 200 -0.06 -16.56 33.74
C LYS A 200 0.19 -16.30 32.27
N THR A 201 1.20 -15.48 32.00
CA THR A 201 1.76 -15.21 30.69
C THR A 201 1.89 -16.51 29.91
N SER A 202 1.28 -16.59 28.73
CA SER A 202 1.76 -17.53 27.72
C SER A 202 3.20 -17.12 27.42
N GLU A 203 4.17 -17.80 28.03
CA GLU A 203 5.59 -17.59 27.75
C GLU A 203 5.85 -17.99 26.31
N THR A 204 5.78 -17.02 25.38
CA THR A 204 6.44 -17.18 24.09
C THR A 204 7.94 -17.24 24.39
N ASP A 205 8.53 -18.41 24.18
CA ASP A 205 9.96 -18.60 24.32
C ASP A 205 10.66 -17.77 23.22
N ALA A 206 11.23 -16.64 23.64
CA ALA A 206 11.86 -15.66 22.77
C ALA A 206 12.94 -16.27 21.86
N ASP A 207 13.65 -17.26 22.38
CA ASP A 207 14.71 -17.97 21.69
C ASP A 207 14.19 -18.85 20.54
N LYS A 208 12.86 -19.05 20.47
CA LYS A 208 12.18 -19.81 19.41
C LYS A 208 11.56 -18.91 18.32
N ASN A 209 11.63 -17.58 18.45
CA ASN A 209 11.14 -16.66 17.41
C ASN A 209 12.11 -16.66 16.21
N PHE A 210 11.60 -17.12 15.06
CA PHE A 210 12.34 -17.14 13.78
C PHE A 210 11.76 -16.17 12.74
N HIS A 211 10.82 -15.31 13.14
CA HIS A 211 10.25 -14.29 12.27
C HIS A 211 11.26 -13.18 11.96
N TYR A 212 11.23 -12.65 10.74
CA TYR A 212 12.08 -11.55 10.30
C TYR A 212 11.22 -10.39 9.80
N VAL A 213 11.65 -9.17 10.12
CA VAL A 213 10.95 -7.93 9.75
C VAL A 213 11.89 -6.92 9.11
N VAL A 214 11.34 -5.96 8.37
CA VAL A 214 12.11 -4.88 7.76
C VAL A 214 12.75 -3.97 8.82
N ASP A 215 14.03 -3.65 8.61
CA ASP A 215 14.77 -2.68 9.40
C ASP A 215 14.36 -1.25 9.01
N CYS A 216 13.49 -0.65 9.83
CA CYS A 216 13.01 0.71 9.66
C CYS A 216 14.11 1.78 9.83
N GLY A 217 15.31 1.39 10.29
CA GLY A 217 16.50 2.22 10.36
C GLY A 217 17.28 2.33 9.05
N ARG A 218 16.89 1.60 7.99
CA ARG A 218 17.55 1.68 6.67
C ARG A 218 17.06 2.85 5.83
N GLN A 219 17.93 3.33 4.94
CA GLN A 219 17.63 4.44 4.01
C GLN A 219 16.37 4.15 3.20
N VAL A 220 16.24 2.93 2.68
CA VAL A 220 15.06 2.48 1.92
C VAL A 220 13.74 2.77 2.65
N MET A 221 13.72 2.61 3.97
CA MET A 221 12.54 2.85 4.80
C MET A 221 12.39 4.33 5.17
N LYS A 222 13.48 4.98 5.60
CA LYS A 222 13.47 6.38 6.05
C LYS A 222 13.24 7.40 4.93
N GLU A 223 13.70 7.10 3.72
CA GLU A 223 13.60 7.96 2.54
C GLU A 223 12.56 7.42 1.53
N HIS A 224 11.70 6.50 1.97
CA HIS A 224 10.57 5.98 1.19
C HIS A 224 10.95 5.50 -0.22
N CYS A 225 12.15 4.91 -0.40
CA CYS A 225 12.64 4.49 -1.72
C CYS A 225 11.75 3.45 -2.41
N TYR A 226 10.92 2.73 -1.64
CA TYR A 226 9.96 1.74 -2.12
C TYR A 226 8.68 2.35 -2.69
N TRP A 227 8.38 3.61 -2.32
CA TRP A 227 7.10 4.25 -2.59
C TRP A 227 6.75 4.32 -4.09
N PRO A 228 7.68 4.57 -5.03
CA PRO A 228 7.34 4.54 -6.46
C PRO A 228 6.75 3.22 -6.92
N LEU A 229 7.30 2.09 -6.45
CA LEU A 229 6.83 0.76 -6.83
C LEU A 229 5.48 0.44 -6.20
N VAL A 230 5.26 0.85 -4.96
CA VAL A 230 3.98 0.70 -4.25
C VAL A 230 2.89 1.55 -4.89
N SER A 231 3.20 2.79 -5.24
CA SER A 231 2.29 3.72 -5.91
C SER A 231 1.82 3.18 -7.26
N ASP A 232 2.75 2.65 -8.05
CA ASP A 232 2.45 1.99 -9.32
C ASP A 232 1.58 0.74 -9.13
N LEU A 233 1.91 -0.10 -8.15
CA LEU A 233 1.11 -1.28 -7.81
C LEU A 233 -0.32 -0.86 -7.43
N ASN A 234 -0.48 0.14 -6.56
CA ASN A 234 -1.78 0.64 -6.14
C ASN A 234 -2.58 1.20 -7.33
N ASN A 235 -1.91 1.91 -8.24
CA ASN A 235 -2.54 2.44 -9.46
C ASN A 235 -3.06 1.30 -10.36
N VAL A 236 -2.26 0.27 -10.63
CA VAL A 236 -2.72 -0.84 -11.47
C VAL A 236 -3.82 -1.66 -10.80
N LEU A 237 -3.77 -1.84 -9.46
CA LEU A 237 -4.78 -2.55 -8.68
C LEU A 237 -6.10 -1.78 -8.56
N SER A 238 -6.11 -0.47 -8.83
CA SER A 238 -7.35 0.30 -8.89
C SER A 238 -8.26 -0.12 -10.05
N HIS A 239 -7.71 -0.77 -11.08
CA HIS A 239 -8.46 -1.28 -12.22
C HIS A 239 -8.98 -2.70 -11.94
N ARG A 240 -10.30 -2.90 -12.03
CA ARG A 240 -10.96 -4.18 -11.69
C ARG A 240 -10.39 -5.39 -12.45
N PRO A 241 -10.16 -5.35 -13.78
CA PRO A 241 -9.61 -6.50 -14.50
C PRO A 241 -8.23 -6.93 -13.99
N VAL A 242 -7.41 -5.96 -13.58
CA VAL A 242 -6.06 -6.21 -13.05
C VAL A 242 -6.12 -6.77 -11.63
N ALA A 243 -6.95 -6.21 -10.75
CA ALA A 243 -7.15 -6.72 -9.40
C ALA A 243 -7.72 -8.15 -9.38
N VAL A 244 -8.70 -8.42 -10.26
CA VAL A 244 -9.25 -9.78 -10.44
C VAL A 244 -8.14 -10.73 -10.89
N LYS A 245 -7.30 -10.33 -11.85
CA LYS A 245 -6.15 -11.14 -12.30
C LYS A 245 -5.18 -11.42 -11.14
N PHE A 246 -4.90 -10.43 -10.30
CA PHE A 246 -4.06 -10.60 -9.11
C PHE A 246 -4.64 -11.63 -8.14
N MET A 247 -5.91 -11.46 -7.73
CA MET A 247 -6.57 -12.37 -6.78
C MET A 247 -6.88 -13.75 -7.36
N SER A 248 -6.85 -13.87 -8.69
CA SER A 248 -7.06 -15.13 -9.39
C SER A 248 -5.81 -16.01 -9.48
N ASP A 249 -4.66 -15.52 -9.04
CA ASP A 249 -3.37 -16.20 -9.12
C ASP A 249 -2.85 -16.53 -7.72
N ASP A 250 -2.77 -17.82 -7.40
CA ASP A 250 -2.34 -18.28 -6.08
C ASP A 250 -0.88 -17.94 -5.79
N ASN A 251 -0.01 -17.93 -6.80
CA ASN A 251 1.39 -17.57 -6.62
C ASN A 251 1.54 -16.08 -6.29
N LEU A 252 0.73 -15.22 -6.93
CA LEU A 252 0.71 -13.79 -6.59
C LEU A 252 0.22 -13.55 -5.17
N LEU A 253 -0.85 -14.22 -4.75
CA LEU A 253 -1.35 -14.13 -3.38
C LEU A 253 -0.30 -14.60 -2.37
N GLU A 254 0.34 -15.74 -2.60
CA GLU A 254 1.39 -16.27 -1.72
C GLU A 254 2.58 -15.29 -1.61
N MET A 255 3.10 -14.80 -2.75
CA MET A 255 4.19 -13.83 -2.75
C MET A 255 3.80 -12.53 -2.07
N TRP A 256 2.57 -12.08 -2.26
CA TRP A 256 2.04 -10.86 -1.66
C TRP A 256 1.93 -10.97 -0.15
N PHE A 257 1.36 -12.05 0.37
CA PHE A 257 1.28 -12.26 1.81
C PHE A 257 2.65 -12.51 2.45
N THR A 258 3.57 -13.15 1.72
CA THR A 258 4.99 -13.24 2.14
C THR A 258 5.64 -11.86 2.23
N PHE A 259 5.36 -10.97 1.28
CA PHE A 259 5.82 -9.58 1.32
C PHE A 259 5.21 -8.82 2.51
N LEU A 260 3.89 -8.95 2.72
CA LEU A 260 3.19 -8.32 3.85
C LEU A 260 3.74 -8.78 5.21
N ALA A 261 4.15 -10.04 5.34
CA ALA A 261 4.72 -10.61 6.56
C ALA A 261 6.02 -9.90 6.97
N MET A 262 6.79 -9.34 6.04
CA MET A 262 8.03 -8.59 6.34
C MET A 262 7.75 -7.31 7.14
N PHE A 263 6.53 -6.78 7.10
CA PHE A 263 6.09 -5.61 7.89
C PHE A 263 5.36 -6.01 9.18
N GLN A 264 5.00 -7.28 9.32
CA GLN A 264 4.19 -7.77 10.42
C GLN A 264 5.02 -7.80 11.72
N GLY A 265 4.74 -6.88 12.64
CA GLY A 265 5.46 -6.78 13.92
C GLY A 265 6.79 -6.03 13.82
N MET A 266 6.96 -5.17 12.80
CA MET A 266 8.10 -4.25 12.73
C MET A 266 7.96 -3.12 13.77
N ASN A 267 9.10 -2.63 14.28
CA ASN A 267 9.20 -1.46 15.16
C ASN A 267 8.17 -1.42 16.30
N VAL A 268 8.04 -2.54 17.04
CA VAL A 268 7.10 -2.66 18.15
C VAL A 268 7.46 -1.68 19.26
N ASN A 269 6.47 -0.94 19.77
CA ASN A 269 6.67 0.02 20.85
C ASN A 269 7.18 -0.68 22.10
N GLN A 270 8.38 -0.34 22.57
CA GLN A 270 8.87 -0.78 23.87
C GLN A 270 8.61 0.33 24.89
N ARG A 271 8.02 -0.04 26.02
CA ARG A 271 7.73 0.91 27.08
C ARG A 271 9.01 1.22 27.86
N GLU A 272 9.55 2.42 27.65
CA GLU A 272 10.65 2.95 28.46
C GLU A 272 10.12 3.38 29.85
N MET A 273 10.67 2.77 30.90
CA MET A 273 10.25 3.01 32.30
C MET A 273 11.24 3.85 33.11
N THR A 274 12.43 4.08 32.56
CA THR A 274 13.57 4.67 33.28
C THR A 274 13.95 6.06 32.80
N GLN A 275 13.72 6.40 31.53
CA GLN A 275 14.11 7.68 30.95
C GLN A 275 12.95 8.32 30.20
N HIS A 276 12.87 9.65 30.30
CA HIS A 276 11.95 10.42 29.46
C HIS A 276 12.48 10.46 28.02
N VAL A 277 11.68 9.99 27.07
CA VAL A 277 11.96 10.10 25.64
C VAL A 277 11.42 11.46 25.17
N GLU A 278 12.31 12.43 24.91
CA GLU A 278 11.89 13.77 24.46
C GLU A 278 11.36 13.79 23.02
N PHE A 279 11.84 12.89 22.15
CA PHE A 279 11.42 12.80 20.75
C PHE A 279 11.30 11.32 20.31
N GLU A 280 10.22 11.00 19.60
CA GLU A 280 10.04 9.68 18.98
C GLU A 280 11.05 9.47 17.84
N PRO A 281 11.67 8.28 17.72
CA PRO A 281 12.62 8.00 16.64
C PRO A 281 11.98 8.05 15.26
N ASN A 282 12.72 8.53 14.25
CA ASN A 282 12.28 8.52 12.84
C ASN A 282 11.89 7.10 12.33
N THR A 283 12.37 6.03 12.98
CA THR A 283 12.03 4.65 12.62
C THR A 283 10.57 4.31 12.88
N TYR A 284 9.93 4.95 13.87
CA TYR A 284 8.50 4.79 14.13
C TYR A 284 7.66 5.36 12.98
N TYR A 285 7.99 6.57 12.52
CA TYR A 285 7.33 7.18 11.37
C TYR A 285 7.50 6.33 10.11
N ALA A 286 8.73 5.84 9.84
CA ALA A 286 8.99 4.98 8.70
C ALA A 286 8.18 3.66 8.75
N ALA A 287 8.06 3.05 9.94
CA ALA A 287 7.25 1.85 10.14
C ALA A 287 5.76 2.13 9.89
N PHE A 288 5.21 3.17 10.53
CA PHE A 288 3.80 3.52 10.38
C PHE A 288 3.44 3.83 8.93
N SER A 289 4.25 4.66 8.25
CA SER A 289 4.04 4.99 6.84
C SER A 289 4.13 3.76 5.94
N ALA A 290 5.07 2.84 6.19
CA ALA A 290 5.17 1.60 5.43
C ALA A 290 3.97 0.66 5.65
N GLU A 291 3.45 0.57 6.87
CA GLU A 291 2.23 -0.19 7.14
C GLU A 291 1.02 0.38 6.40
N LEU A 292 0.87 1.70 6.40
CA LEU A 292 -0.21 2.37 5.70
C LEU A 292 -0.07 2.24 4.17
N GLU A 293 1.08 2.62 3.63
CA GLU A 293 1.29 2.79 2.20
C GLU A 293 1.63 1.49 1.48
N ALA A 294 2.57 0.70 2.01
CA ALA A 294 3.04 -0.52 1.35
C ALA A 294 2.16 -1.74 1.62
N SER A 295 1.30 -1.66 2.64
CA SER A 295 0.44 -2.78 3.04
C SER A 295 -1.05 -2.47 2.98
N ALA A 296 -1.53 -1.49 3.75
CA ALA A 296 -2.97 -1.25 3.88
C ALA A 296 -3.60 -0.74 2.58
N TYR A 297 -2.99 0.23 1.89
CA TYR A 297 -3.55 0.77 0.64
C TYR A 297 -3.63 -0.26 -0.50
N PRO A 298 -2.60 -1.05 -0.82
CA PRO A 298 -2.72 -2.07 -1.86
C PRO A 298 -3.72 -3.18 -1.49
N MET A 299 -3.79 -3.55 -0.20
CA MET A 299 -4.83 -4.47 0.27
C MET A 299 -6.23 -3.89 0.06
N TRP A 300 -6.44 -2.63 0.42
CA TRP A 300 -7.70 -1.93 0.19
C TRP A 300 -8.05 -1.87 -1.30
N ALA A 301 -7.07 -1.55 -2.16
CA ALA A 301 -7.27 -1.54 -3.61
C ALA A 301 -7.73 -2.90 -4.13
N LEU A 302 -7.16 -4.01 -3.64
CA LEU A 302 -7.61 -5.36 -4.00
C LEU A 302 -9.04 -5.63 -3.54
N VAL A 303 -9.30 -5.49 -2.23
CA VAL A 303 -10.57 -5.93 -1.64
C VAL A 303 -11.73 -5.01 -1.99
N SER A 304 -11.47 -3.75 -2.38
CA SER A 304 -12.51 -2.82 -2.83
C SER A 304 -13.28 -3.30 -4.07
N HIS A 305 -12.75 -4.28 -4.81
CA HIS A 305 -13.42 -4.90 -5.95
C HIS A 305 -14.32 -6.09 -5.59
N LEU A 306 -14.31 -6.53 -4.32
CA LEU A 306 -15.01 -7.73 -3.83
C LEU A 306 -16.40 -7.39 -3.27
N THR A 307 -17.21 -6.64 -4.02
CA THR A 307 -18.42 -6.01 -3.46
C THR A 307 -19.68 -6.86 -3.51
N ASP A 308 -19.68 -7.95 -4.29
CA ASP A 308 -20.91 -8.64 -4.67
C ASP A 308 -20.71 -10.15 -4.79
N SER A 309 -21.83 -10.89 -4.82
CA SER A 309 -21.85 -12.36 -4.82
C SER A 309 -21.05 -13.01 -5.95
N SER A 310 -20.82 -12.31 -7.08
CA SER A 310 -19.98 -12.84 -8.17
C SER A 310 -18.50 -12.94 -7.78
N SER A 311 -18.07 -12.19 -6.77
CA SER A 311 -16.69 -12.15 -6.27
C SER A 311 -16.44 -13.05 -5.06
N ILE A 312 -17.42 -13.87 -4.66
CA ILE A 312 -17.33 -14.71 -3.45
C ILE A 312 -16.15 -15.69 -3.48
N ASP A 313 -15.85 -16.27 -4.65
CA ASP A 313 -14.74 -17.21 -4.79
C ASP A 313 -13.39 -16.50 -4.64
N LEU A 314 -13.24 -15.30 -5.21
CA LEU A 314 -12.05 -14.47 -5.01
C LEU A 314 -11.91 -14.06 -3.55
N THR A 315 -13.01 -13.70 -2.90
CA THR A 315 -13.01 -13.34 -1.48
C THR A 315 -12.53 -14.49 -0.61
N LYS A 316 -13.03 -15.71 -0.86
CA LYS A 316 -12.57 -16.91 -0.17
C LYS A 316 -11.07 -17.11 -0.37
N ARG A 317 -10.55 -16.98 -1.59
CA ARG A 317 -9.11 -17.13 -1.88
C ARG A 317 -8.24 -16.12 -1.12
N VAL A 318 -8.62 -14.85 -1.11
CA VAL A 318 -7.90 -13.79 -0.37
C VAL A 318 -7.94 -14.06 1.13
N LEU A 319 -9.11 -14.41 1.69
CA LEU A 319 -9.25 -14.70 3.11
C LEU A 319 -8.48 -15.95 3.53
N THR A 320 -8.53 -17.03 2.74
CA THR A 320 -7.74 -18.24 2.97
C THR A 320 -6.26 -17.90 2.99
N SER A 321 -5.78 -17.08 2.06
CA SER A 321 -4.38 -16.64 2.04
C SER A 321 -4.02 -15.77 3.26
N CYS A 322 -4.91 -14.86 3.70
CA CYS A 322 -4.74 -14.06 4.93
C CYS A 322 -4.60 -14.98 6.16
N LEU A 323 -5.47 -15.99 6.26
CA LEU A 323 -5.49 -16.92 7.38
C LEU A 323 -4.24 -17.81 7.42
N ILE A 324 -3.79 -18.32 6.27
CA ILE A 324 -2.54 -19.09 6.18
C ILE A 324 -1.38 -18.21 6.62
N ALA A 325 -1.22 -17.01 6.05
CA ALA A 325 -0.13 -16.11 6.39
C ALA A 325 -0.16 -15.67 7.87
N LEU A 326 -1.35 -15.51 8.45
CA LEU A 326 -1.51 -15.21 9.87
C LEU A 326 -1.08 -16.39 10.73
N GLN A 327 -1.49 -17.62 10.37
CA GLN A 327 -1.09 -18.83 11.07
C GLN A 327 0.43 -19.02 11.00
N ASP A 328 1.03 -18.88 9.81
CA ASP A 328 2.48 -18.98 9.61
C ASP A 328 3.23 -17.94 10.46
N TRP A 329 2.70 -16.72 10.57
CA TRP A 329 3.29 -15.69 11.43
C TRP A 329 3.17 -16.04 12.91
N LEU A 330 2.00 -16.53 13.37
CA LEU A 330 1.81 -16.98 14.75
C LEU A 330 2.76 -18.13 15.11
N ASP A 331 2.96 -19.06 14.19
CA ASP A 331 3.92 -20.15 14.35
C ASP A 331 5.36 -19.62 14.36
N ALA A 332 5.68 -18.64 13.52
CA ALA A 332 7.00 -18.01 13.45
C ALA A 332 7.43 -17.27 14.73
N ILE A 333 6.46 -16.67 15.44
CA ILE A 333 6.69 -16.04 16.74
C ILE A 333 6.49 -17.03 17.91
N ASN A 334 6.33 -18.33 17.61
CA ASN A 334 6.11 -19.41 18.57
C ASN A 334 4.91 -19.15 19.51
N PHE A 335 3.79 -18.72 18.95
CA PHE A 335 2.56 -18.45 19.68
C PHE A 335 1.75 -19.74 19.91
N THR A 336 2.04 -20.45 20.99
CA THR A 336 1.33 -21.69 21.37
C THR A 336 0.13 -21.40 22.27
N HIS A 337 -1.06 -21.22 21.68
CA HIS A 337 -2.39 -21.05 22.28
C HIS A 337 -2.63 -19.85 23.23
N PRO A 338 -3.71 -19.07 23.03
CA PRO A 338 -4.28 -18.29 24.10
C PRO A 338 -4.96 -19.26 25.07
N HIS A 339 -4.65 -19.20 26.38
CA HIS A 339 -5.49 -19.83 27.39
C HIS A 339 -6.88 -19.18 27.37
N MET A 340 -7.76 -19.61 26.47
CA MET A 340 -9.17 -19.28 26.52
C MET A 340 -9.79 -20.06 27.67
N VAL A 341 -9.84 -19.45 28.85
CA VAL A 341 -10.71 -19.89 29.93
C VAL A 341 -12.14 -19.84 29.38
N ARG A 342 -12.76 -21.00 29.15
CA ARG A 342 -14.19 -21.04 28.82
C ARG A 342 -14.95 -20.39 29.98
N PRO A 343 -15.85 -19.43 29.73
CA PRO A 343 -16.83 -19.05 30.74
C PRO A 343 -17.64 -20.30 31.07
N THR A 344 -17.58 -20.74 32.33
CA THR A 344 -18.47 -21.76 32.90
C THR A 344 -19.87 -21.23 33.05
#